data_AF-A0A972PFL8-F1
#
_entry.id   AF-A0A972PFL8-F1
#
_cell.length_a   1.000
_cell.length_b   1.000
_cell.length_c   1.000
_cell.angle_alpha   90.00
_cell.angle_beta   90.00
_cell.angle_gamma   90.00
#
_symmetry.space_group_name_H-M   'P 1'
#
loop_
_entity.id
_entity.type
_entity.pdbx_description
1 polymer ?
#
loop_
_entity_poly.entity_id
_entity_poly.type
_entity_poly.pdbx_seq_one_letter_code
_entity_poly.pdbx_strand_id
1 'polypeptide(L)'
;MTLNELAEAAMALGLGLGKNPARTIRYYVAKGLLEPPRIEHNGKIKRAVYSPDHLAALKLVCKYKEKGYPLKVIREKLKEPVYWTEEALEFIRPFIMTNNYPLDAFSRDKPVTRGAVAAFFVHFMEAIEKGHKTLDFLKKVFVDKDGQPAFKEIEELFDT
;
A
#
# COMPACT_ATOMS: atom_id res chain seq x y z
N MET A 1 -4.19 2.31 14.71
CA MET A 1 -3.33 3.42 15.19
C MET A 1 -4.05 4.77 15.04
N THR A 2 -3.73 5.76 15.86
CA THR A 2 -4.18 7.16 15.69
C THR A 2 -3.41 7.86 14.57
N LEU A 3 -3.85 9.07 14.21
CA LEU A 3 -3.10 9.93 13.29
C LEU A 3 -1.69 10.25 13.80
N ASN A 4 -1.53 10.48 15.11
CA ASN A 4 -0.23 10.82 15.68
C ASN A 4 0.69 9.59 15.72
N GLU A 5 0.16 8.43 16.11
CA GLU A 5 0.90 7.15 16.05
C GLU A 5 1.34 6.82 14.62
N LEU A 6 0.48 7.05 13.60
CA LEU A 6 0.85 6.88 12.20
C LEU A 6 1.94 7.87 11.78
N ALA A 7 1.85 9.13 12.21
CA ALA A 7 2.84 10.16 11.93
C ALA A 7 4.21 9.81 12.56
N GLU A 8 4.22 9.34 13.80
CA GLU A 8 5.43 8.88 14.50
C GLU A 8 6.04 7.67 13.81
N ALA A 9 5.24 6.67 13.45
CA ALA A 9 5.71 5.51 12.70
C ALA A 9 6.29 5.90 11.34
N ALA A 10 5.66 6.83 10.63
CA ALA A 10 6.18 7.35 9.37
C ALA A 10 7.51 8.09 9.54
N MET A 11 7.66 8.90 10.61
CA MET A 11 8.92 9.58 10.90
C MET A 11 10.03 8.61 11.30
N ALA A 12 9.72 7.57 12.09
CA ALA A 12 10.68 6.55 12.48
C ALA A 12 11.25 5.79 11.27
N LEU A 13 10.47 5.70 10.19
CA LEU A 13 10.87 5.12 8.90
C LEU A 13 11.50 6.14 7.94
N GLY A 14 11.75 7.38 8.39
CA GLY A 14 12.39 8.42 7.61
C GLY A 14 11.52 9.00 6.47
N LEU A 15 10.20 8.81 6.50
CA LEU A 15 9.33 9.26 5.41
C LEU A 15 9.27 10.78 5.31
N GLY A 16 9.53 11.33 4.11
CA GLY A 16 9.60 12.76 3.79
C GLY A 16 8.26 13.52 3.84
N LEU A 17 7.62 13.58 5.01
CA LEU A 17 6.31 14.22 5.24
C LEU A 17 6.40 15.71 5.63
N GLY A 18 7.61 16.24 5.78
CA GLY A 18 7.88 17.63 6.14
C GLY A 18 7.67 17.94 7.62
N LYS A 19 7.62 19.23 7.97
CA LYS A 19 7.60 19.71 9.36
C LYS A 19 6.35 19.35 10.17
N ASN A 20 5.24 18.99 9.50
CA ASN A 20 3.98 18.63 10.17
C ASN A 20 3.37 17.38 9.52
N PRO A 21 3.87 16.17 9.89
CA PRO A 21 3.44 14.93 9.27
C PRO A 21 1.94 14.65 9.42
N ALA A 22 1.36 14.91 10.59
CA ALA A 22 -0.08 14.73 10.83
C ALA A 22 -0.94 15.61 9.89
N ARG A 23 -0.52 16.85 9.62
CA ARG A 23 -1.17 17.72 8.63
C ARG A 23 -0.99 17.18 7.21
N THR A 24 0.20 16.71 6.85
CA THR A 24 0.48 16.12 5.53
C THR A 24 -0.35 14.87 5.29
N ILE A 25 -0.49 13.98 6.27
CA ILE A 25 -1.31 12.77 6.17
C ILE A 25 -2.77 13.13 5.93
N ARG A 26 -3.35 14.06 6.71
CA ARG A 26 -4.72 14.54 6.46
C ARG A 26 -4.89 15.15 5.07
N TYR A 27 -3.88 15.89 4.61
CA TYR A 27 -3.90 16.45 3.27
C TYR A 27 -3.87 15.37 2.18
N TYR A 28 -3.08 14.31 2.35
CA TYR A 28 -3.04 13.18 1.42
C TYR A 28 -4.36 12.40 1.40
N VAL A 29 -4.99 12.17 2.55
CA VAL A 29 -6.36 11.61 2.62
C VAL A 29 -7.33 12.51 1.85
N ALA A 30 -7.33 13.82 2.11
CA ALA A 30 -8.23 14.76 1.43
C ALA A 30 -7.99 14.86 -0.09
N LYS A 31 -6.77 14.58 -0.56
CA LYS A 31 -6.44 14.53 -1.99
C LYS A 31 -6.70 13.17 -2.64
N GLY A 32 -7.06 12.15 -1.86
CA GLY A 32 -7.30 10.78 -2.33
C GLY A 32 -6.02 10.03 -2.67
N LEU A 33 -4.91 10.36 -2.02
CA LEU A 33 -3.64 9.62 -2.10
C LEU A 33 -3.56 8.50 -1.06
N LEU A 34 -4.39 8.59 -0.02
CA LEU A 34 -4.57 7.59 1.01
C LEU A 34 -6.06 7.35 1.18
N GLU A 35 -6.42 6.12 1.54
CA GLU A 35 -7.78 5.83 1.96
C GLU A 35 -8.15 6.62 3.23
N PRO A 36 -9.42 6.99 3.41
CA PRO A 36 -9.90 7.56 4.65
C PRO A 36 -9.71 6.58 5.82
N PRO A 37 -9.39 7.07 7.03
CA PRO A 37 -9.33 6.21 8.19
C PRO A 37 -10.71 5.63 8.49
N ARG A 38 -10.74 4.42 9.05
CA ARG A 38 -11.98 3.85 9.60
C ARG A 38 -12.42 4.71 10.78
N ILE A 39 -13.72 4.97 10.88
CA ILE A 39 -14.28 5.60 12.07
C ILE A 39 -14.79 4.50 12.99
N GLU A 40 -14.14 4.38 14.15
CA GLU A 40 -14.60 3.49 15.21
C GLU A 40 -15.45 4.26 16.22
N HIS A 41 -16.48 3.58 16.71
CA HIS A 41 -17.40 4.10 17.69
C HIS A 41 -17.20 3.35 19.00
N ASN A 42 -16.90 4.09 20.07
CA ASN A 42 -16.94 3.58 21.43
C ASN A 42 -18.02 4.37 22.19
N GLY A 43 -19.24 3.85 22.17
CA GLY A 43 -20.43 4.58 22.61
C GLY A 43 -20.63 5.86 21.79
N LYS A 44 -20.58 7.02 22.46
CA LYS A 44 -20.71 8.34 21.81
C LYS A 44 -19.39 8.88 21.24
N ILE A 45 -18.26 8.29 21.59
CA ILE A 45 -16.94 8.75 21.15
C ILE A 45 -16.66 8.18 19.77
N LYS A 46 -16.32 9.07 18.82
CA LYS A 46 -15.85 8.70 17.48
C LYS A 46 -14.34 8.86 17.42
N ARG A 47 -13.63 7.85 16.93
CA ARG A 47 -12.17 7.88 16.74
C ARG A 47 -11.82 7.50 15.32
N ALA A 48 -10.98 8.29 14.68
CA ALA A 48 -10.34 7.92 13.42
C ALA A 48 -9.23 6.90 13.70
N VAL A 49 -9.32 5.74 13.06
CA VAL A 49 -8.38 4.63 13.20
C VAL A 49 -7.76 4.34 11.85
N TYR A 50 -6.44 4.45 11.83
CA TYR A 50 -5.58 4.13 10.71
C TYR A 50 -5.07 2.70 10.87
N SER A 51 -4.92 1.98 9.75
CA SER A 51 -4.38 0.62 9.69
C SER A 51 -2.91 0.63 9.26
N PRO A 52 -2.16 -0.47 9.44
CA PRO A 52 -0.82 -0.64 8.85
C PRO A 52 -0.79 -0.35 7.34
N ASP A 53 -1.88 -0.64 6.62
CA ASP A 53 -2.03 -0.36 5.19
C ASP A 53 -1.84 1.14 4.87
N HIS A 54 -2.23 2.04 5.77
CA HIS A 54 -2.01 3.47 5.58
C HIS A 54 -0.52 3.83 5.59
N LEU A 55 0.27 3.15 6.41
CA LEU A 55 1.72 3.35 6.46
C LEU A 55 2.40 2.81 5.20
N ALA A 56 1.95 1.65 4.71
CA ALA A 56 2.43 1.10 3.44
C ALA A 56 2.09 2.00 2.24
N ALA A 57 0.86 2.52 2.19
CA ALA A 57 0.47 3.50 1.17
C ALA A 57 1.27 4.80 1.27
N LEU A 58 1.56 5.29 2.48
CA LEU A 58 2.43 6.45 2.71
C LEU A 58 3.85 6.24 2.16
N LYS A 59 4.44 5.06 2.39
CA LYS A 59 5.76 4.72 1.82
C LYS A 59 5.75 4.87 0.30
N LEU A 60 4.75 4.27 -0.35
CA LEU A 60 4.62 4.32 -1.80
C LEU A 60 4.43 5.76 -2.32
N VAL A 61 3.59 6.57 -1.67
CA VAL A 61 3.40 7.98 -2.02
C VAL A 61 4.72 8.76 -1.89
N CYS A 62 5.48 8.54 -0.81
CA CYS A 62 6.78 9.19 -0.61
C CYS A 62 7.80 8.78 -1.67
N LYS A 63 7.87 7.50 -2.04
CA LYS A 63 8.76 7.00 -3.09
C LYS A 63 8.45 7.63 -4.46
N TYR A 64 7.19 7.73 -4.84
CA TYR A 64 6.84 8.46 -6.06
C TYR A 64 7.18 9.96 -5.97
N LYS A 65 6.99 10.58 -4.81
CA LYS A 65 7.34 11.99 -4.62
C LYS A 65 8.87 12.22 -4.71
N GLU A 66 9.68 11.32 -4.17
CA GLU A 66 11.15 11.33 -4.28
C GLU A 66 11.61 11.25 -5.73
N LYS A 67 10.90 10.49 -6.57
CA LYS A 67 11.11 10.45 -8.03
C LYS A 67 10.58 11.69 -8.77
N GLY A 68 10.06 12.70 -8.07
CA GLY A 68 9.60 13.96 -8.65
C GLY A 68 8.18 13.95 -9.23
N TYR A 69 7.40 12.89 -9.00
CA TYR A 69 6.03 12.83 -9.53
C TYR A 69 5.12 13.87 -8.84
N PRO A 70 4.33 14.65 -9.60
CA PRO A 70 3.31 15.52 -9.02
C PRO A 70 2.20 14.73 -8.32
N LEU A 71 1.67 15.23 -7.21
CA LEU A 71 0.63 14.55 -6.43
C LEU A 71 -0.59 14.10 -7.25
N LYS A 72 -0.97 14.86 -8.28
CA LYS A 72 -2.06 14.49 -9.19
C LYS A 72 -1.72 13.19 -9.95
N VAL A 73 -0.51 13.09 -10.48
CA VAL A 73 -0.02 11.91 -11.22
C VAL A 73 0.13 10.71 -10.28
N ILE A 74 0.65 10.93 -9.06
CA ILE A 74 0.73 9.87 -8.04
C ILE A 74 -0.65 9.28 -7.78
N ARG A 75 -1.66 10.14 -7.56
CA ARG A 75 -3.04 9.69 -7.32
C ARG A 75 -3.61 8.90 -8.50
N GLU A 76 -3.34 9.34 -9.73
CA GLU A 76 -3.79 8.63 -10.93
C GLU A 76 -3.13 7.25 -11.01
N LYS A 77 -1.82 7.17 -10.80
CA LYS A 77 -1.09 5.89 -10.70
C LYS A 77 -1.66 4.97 -9.63
N LEU A 78 -1.89 5.48 -8.42
CA LEU A 78 -2.44 4.67 -7.33
C LEU A 78 -3.81 4.07 -7.63
N LYS A 79 -4.57 4.66 -8.56
CA LYS A 79 -5.91 4.18 -8.98
C LYS A 79 -5.86 3.26 -10.19
N GLU A 80 -4.70 3.07 -10.82
CA GLU A 80 -4.57 2.16 -11.95
C GLU A 80 -4.97 0.73 -11.51
N PRO A 81 -5.83 0.05 -12.28
CA PRO A 81 -6.22 -1.31 -11.99
C PRO A 81 -5.06 -2.26 -12.28
N VAL A 82 -4.81 -3.17 -11.35
CA VAL A 82 -3.87 -4.28 -11.48
C VAL A 82 -4.52 -5.56 -11.00
N TYR A 83 -4.03 -6.68 -11.49
CA TYR A 83 -4.56 -8.01 -11.22
C TYR A 83 -3.48 -8.84 -10.55
N TRP A 84 -3.93 -9.77 -9.72
CA TRP A 84 -3.06 -10.74 -9.09
C TRP A 84 -2.80 -11.91 -10.02
N THR A 85 -1.57 -12.41 -10.04
CA THR A 85 -1.33 -13.76 -10.56
C THR A 85 -1.80 -14.82 -9.57
N GLU A 86 -2.04 -16.04 -10.05
CA GLU A 86 -2.45 -17.16 -9.19
C GLU A 86 -1.40 -17.43 -8.10
N GLU A 87 -0.12 -17.43 -8.47
CA GLU A 87 1.00 -17.60 -7.54
C GLU A 87 1.02 -16.50 -6.46
N ALA A 88 0.68 -15.27 -6.83
CA ALA A 88 0.59 -14.17 -5.87
C ALA A 88 -0.57 -14.36 -4.89
N LEU A 89 -1.75 -14.79 -5.38
CA LEU A 89 -2.92 -15.08 -4.54
C LEU A 89 -2.64 -16.22 -3.56
N GLU A 90 -1.99 -17.30 -4.02
CA GLU A 90 -1.57 -18.39 -3.15
C GLU A 90 -0.61 -17.92 -2.07
N PHE A 91 0.36 -17.07 -2.43
CA PHE A 91 1.33 -16.52 -1.50
C PHE A 91 0.69 -15.64 -0.42
N ILE A 92 -0.25 -14.76 -0.78
CA ILE A 92 -0.90 -13.85 0.19
C ILE A 92 -2.06 -14.50 0.96
N ARG A 93 -2.55 -15.67 0.54
CA ARG A 93 -3.71 -16.34 1.15
C ARG A 93 -3.58 -16.51 2.67
N PRO A 94 -2.45 -16.98 3.24
CA PRO A 94 -2.30 -17.10 4.69
C PRO A 94 -2.47 -15.74 5.40
N PHE A 95 -1.98 -14.66 4.79
CA PHE A 95 -2.08 -13.31 5.33
C PHE A 95 -3.52 -12.78 5.29
N ILE A 96 -4.21 -12.98 4.16
CA ILE A 96 -5.64 -12.64 4.00
C ILE A 96 -6.46 -13.31 5.11
N MET A 97 -6.24 -14.61 5.32
CA MET A 97 -6.94 -15.39 6.35
C MET A 97 -6.61 -14.91 7.77
N THR A 98 -5.34 -14.67 8.06
CA THR A 98 -4.88 -14.24 9.39
C THR A 98 -5.45 -12.87 9.79
N ASN A 99 -5.60 -11.97 8.82
CA ASN A 99 -6.09 -10.61 9.05
C ASN A 99 -7.60 -10.46 8.79
N ASN A 100 -8.28 -11.57 8.52
CA ASN A 100 -9.73 -11.61 8.29
C ASN A 100 -10.19 -10.64 7.18
N TYR A 101 -9.36 -10.48 6.14
CA TYR A 101 -9.78 -9.76 4.95
C TYR A 101 -10.82 -10.61 4.18
N PRO A 102 -11.81 -10.00 3.50
CA PRO A 102 -12.77 -10.77 2.71
C PRO A 102 -12.06 -11.57 1.62
N LEU A 103 -12.26 -12.89 1.59
CA LEU A 103 -11.60 -13.76 0.61
C LEU A 103 -11.99 -13.41 -0.84
N ASP A 104 -13.23 -12.96 -1.04
CA ASP A 104 -13.78 -12.58 -2.34
C ASP A 104 -13.36 -11.17 -2.80
N ALA A 105 -12.69 -10.41 -1.92
CA ALA A 105 -12.07 -9.12 -2.27
C ALA A 105 -10.80 -9.30 -3.11
N PHE A 106 -10.22 -10.51 -3.15
CA PHE A 106 -9.02 -10.82 -3.92
C PHE A 106 -9.28 -12.00 -4.83
N SER A 107 -9.33 -11.74 -6.14
CA SER A 107 -9.47 -12.78 -7.16
C SER A 107 -8.73 -12.36 -8.41
N ARG A 108 -8.29 -13.34 -9.21
CA ARG A 108 -7.61 -13.09 -10.49
C ARG A 108 -8.43 -12.23 -11.45
N ASP A 109 -9.76 -12.35 -11.42
CA ASP A 109 -10.65 -11.67 -12.37
C ASP A 109 -11.15 -10.31 -11.89
N LYS A 110 -10.85 -9.93 -10.64
CA LYS A 110 -11.23 -8.63 -10.08
C LYS A 110 -9.99 -7.76 -9.95
N PRO A 111 -9.96 -6.59 -10.61
CA PRO A 111 -8.85 -5.67 -10.44
C PRO A 111 -8.83 -5.10 -9.02
N VAL A 112 -7.63 -4.92 -8.50
CA VAL A 112 -7.34 -4.10 -7.33
C VAL A 112 -6.60 -2.84 -7.79
N THR A 113 -6.51 -1.82 -6.93
CA THR A 113 -5.76 -0.60 -7.28
C THR A 113 -4.28 -0.76 -6.92
N ARG A 114 -3.39 -0.03 -7.62
CA ARG A 114 -1.97 0.05 -7.26
C ARG A 114 -1.74 0.50 -5.81
N GLY A 115 -2.62 1.36 -5.27
CA GLY A 115 -2.59 1.76 -3.87
C GLY A 115 -2.96 0.64 -2.90
N ALA A 116 -3.97 -0.17 -3.25
CA ALA A 116 -4.40 -1.29 -2.40
C ALA A 116 -3.33 -2.39 -2.31
N VAL A 117 -2.64 -2.69 -3.43
CA VAL A 117 -1.56 -3.70 -3.41
C VAL A 117 -0.35 -3.26 -2.60
N ALA A 118 -0.15 -1.95 -2.39
CA ALA A 118 0.91 -1.43 -1.55
C ALA A 118 0.83 -1.98 -0.12
N ALA A 119 -0.38 -2.22 0.40
CA ALA A 119 -0.61 -2.82 1.71
C ALA A 119 0.04 -4.21 1.84
N PHE A 120 -0.02 -5.00 0.77
CA PHE A 120 0.53 -6.36 0.72
C PHE A 120 2.02 -6.38 0.43
N PHE A 121 2.55 -5.27 -0.10
CA PHE A 121 3.94 -5.15 -0.52
C PHE A 121 4.94 -5.44 0.61
N VAL A 122 4.59 -5.05 1.83
CA VAL A 122 5.41 -5.33 3.03
C VAL A 122 5.66 -6.83 3.19
N HIS A 123 4.67 -7.67 2.92
CA HIS A 123 4.82 -9.12 3.05
C HIS A 123 5.68 -9.74 1.95
N PHE A 124 5.59 -9.20 0.74
CA PHE A 124 6.48 -9.62 -0.34
C PHE A 124 7.93 -9.26 -0.03
N MET A 125 8.18 -8.03 0.44
CA MET A 125 9.53 -7.59 0.82
C MET A 125 10.08 -8.40 1.99
N GLU A 126 9.29 -8.63 3.03
CA GLU A 126 9.70 -9.46 4.18
C GLU A 126 10.05 -10.90 3.74
N ALA A 127 9.30 -11.46 2.80
CA ALA A 127 9.61 -12.78 2.25
C ALA A 127 10.88 -12.80 1.40
N ILE A 128 11.19 -11.71 0.69
CA ILE A 128 12.45 -11.56 -0.05
C ILE A 128 13.63 -11.41 0.90
N GLU A 129 13.51 -10.55 1.92
CA GLU A 129 14.53 -10.34 2.96
C GLU A 129 14.87 -11.64 3.70
N LYS A 130 13.87 -12.49 3.96
CA LYS A 130 14.05 -13.82 4.57
C LYS A 130 14.50 -14.91 3.59
N GLY A 131 14.69 -14.58 2.31
CA GLY A 131 15.10 -15.52 1.27
C GLY A 131 14.04 -16.55 0.85
N HIS A 132 12.78 -16.33 1.20
CA HIS A 132 11.66 -17.22 0.81
C HIS A 132 11.16 -16.96 -0.61
N LYS A 133 11.37 -15.75 -1.14
CA LYS A 133 11.02 -15.33 -2.49
C LYS A 133 12.14 -14.48 -3.11
N THR A 134 12.05 -14.21 -4.41
CA THR A 134 13.05 -13.44 -5.16
C THR A 134 12.45 -12.12 -5.65
N LEU A 135 13.31 -11.17 -6.03
CA LEU A 135 12.87 -9.95 -6.74
C LEU A 135 12.20 -10.28 -8.09
N ASP A 136 12.63 -11.35 -8.77
CA ASP A 136 12.00 -11.81 -10.02
C ASP A 136 10.55 -12.27 -9.80
N PHE A 137 10.27 -12.91 -8.65
CA PHE A 137 8.89 -13.22 -8.26
C PHE A 137 8.06 -11.93 -8.13
N LEU A 138 8.58 -10.93 -7.44
CA LEU A 138 7.90 -9.65 -7.23
C LEU A 138 7.57 -8.88 -8.53
N LYS A 139 8.38 -9.06 -9.59
CA LYS A 139 8.06 -8.48 -10.92
C LYS A 139 6.84 -9.10 -11.58
N LYS A 140 6.47 -10.31 -11.17
CA LYS A 140 5.44 -11.13 -11.82
C LYS A 140 4.16 -11.24 -11.00
N VAL A 141 4.13 -10.75 -9.76
CA VAL A 141 2.95 -10.89 -8.89
C VAL A 141 1.76 -10.03 -9.32
N PHE A 142 2.03 -8.88 -9.94
CA PHE A 142 1.02 -7.93 -10.42
C PHE A 142 1.05 -7.83 -11.93
N VAL A 143 -0.09 -8.07 -12.56
CA VAL A 143 -0.26 -7.98 -14.02
C VAL A 143 -1.35 -6.99 -14.39
N ASP A 144 -1.32 -6.48 -15.62
CA ASP A 144 -2.40 -5.68 -16.18
C ASP A 144 -3.51 -6.59 -16.73
N LYS A 145 -4.52 -6.00 -17.36
CA LYS A 145 -5.66 -6.72 -17.95
C LYS A 145 -5.25 -7.70 -19.06
N ASP A 146 -4.08 -7.49 -19.66
CA ASP A 146 -3.53 -8.27 -20.77
C ASP A 146 -2.52 -9.32 -20.26
N GLY A 147 -2.37 -9.45 -18.93
CA GLY A 147 -1.47 -10.39 -18.27
C GLY A 147 0.00 -9.97 -18.28
N GLN A 148 0.31 -8.74 -18.67
CA GLN A 148 1.68 -8.22 -18.69
C GLN A 148 2.06 -7.63 -17.32
N PRO A 149 3.34 -7.67 -16.91
CA PRO A 149 3.78 -7.08 -15.65
C PRO A 149 3.34 -5.61 -15.49
N ALA A 150 2.54 -5.32 -14.45
CA ALA A 150 1.94 -4.01 -14.21
C ALA A 150 2.82 -3.03 -13.41
N PHE A 151 3.84 -3.54 -12.72
CA PHE A 151 4.77 -2.74 -11.93
C PHE A 151 6.20 -3.00 -12.40
N LYS A 152 6.60 -2.34 -13.50
CA LYS A 152 7.97 -2.48 -14.01
C LYS A 152 8.97 -1.70 -13.15
N GLU A 153 8.52 -0.59 -12.57
CA GLU A 153 9.28 0.27 -11.68
C GLU A 153 9.31 -0.21 -10.21
N ILE A 154 8.89 -1.46 -9.94
CA ILE A 154 8.75 -1.98 -8.57
C ILE A 154 10.10 -2.02 -7.83
N GLU A 155 11.16 -2.41 -8.52
CA GLU A 155 12.51 -2.44 -7.93
C GLU A 155 12.93 -1.02 -7.56
N GLU A 156 12.87 -0.09 -8.50
CA GLU A 156 13.25 1.30 -8.26
C GLU A 156 12.38 2.02 -7.19
N LEU A 157 11.17 1.52 -6.90
CA LEU A 157 10.30 2.07 -5.85
C LEU A 157 10.65 1.51 -4.47
N PHE A 158 11.29 0.35 -4.40
CA PHE A 158 11.50 -0.40 -3.17
C PHE A 158 12.92 -0.92 -2.99
N ASP A 159 13.88 -0.47 -3.81
CA ASP A 159 15.30 -0.65 -3.59
C ASP A 159 15.64 -0.13 -2.18
N THR A 160 16.02 -1.09 -1.34
CA THR A 160 16.63 -0.93 -0.01
C THR A 160 18.11 -0.68 -0.14
#